data_AF-A0A7S0BIH7-F1
#
_entry.id   AF-A0A7S0BIH7-F1
#
_cell.length_a   1.000
_cell.length_b   1.000
_cell.length_c   1.000
_cell.angle_alpha   90.00
_cell.angle_beta   90.00
_cell.angle_gamma   90.00
#
_symmetry.space_group_name_H-M   'P 1'
#
loop_
_entity.id
_entity.type
_entity.pdbx_description
1 polymer ?
#
loop_
_entity_poly.entity_id
_entity_poly.type
_entity_poly.pdbx_seq_one_letter_code
_entity_poly.pdbx_strand_id
1 'polypeptide(L)'
;LQKKLLRALADSSTDAADEQRLLLWSSRTGRKEYEANVLNKSASLLDVLLANPSCVPSINILLELLPALQPRFYSAASAVEFFPRAVHFAFSVVEAEVAGRVRRGVATGYLEDLCRQFLDGERTPSLVLSRRTGGKFKPPA
;
A
#
# COMPACT_ATOMS: atom_id res chain seq x y z
N LEU A 1 9.49 -0.47 -0.12
CA LEU A 1 9.92 -0.17 -1.52
C LEU A 1 11.01 -1.14 -1.93
N GLN A 2 11.15 -1.48 -3.23
CA GLN A 2 12.21 -2.38 -3.68
C GLN A 2 13.50 -1.62 -4.02
N LYS A 3 14.67 -2.23 -3.80
CA LYS A 3 15.97 -1.62 -4.11
C LYS A 3 16.14 -1.29 -5.59
N LYS A 4 15.57 -2.09 -6.50
CA LYS A 4 15.60 -1.83 -7.96
C LYS A 4 14.94 -0.49 -8.30
N LEU A 5 13.80 -0.17 -7.67
CA LEU A 5 13.13 1.12 -7.84
C LEU A 5 14.02 2.27 -7.34
N LEU A 6 14.61 2.15 -6.14
CA LEU A 6 15.52 3.18 -5.61
C LEU A 6 16.71 3.44 -6.53
N ARG A 7 17.25 2.38 -7.17
CA ARG A 7 18.32 2.52 -8.14
C ARG A 7 17.88 3.31 -9.37
N ALA A 8 16.72 2.98 -9.94
CA ALA A 8 16.18 3.70 -11.10
C ALA A 8 15.81 5.16 -10.78
N LEU A 9 15.38 5.43 -9.55
CA LEU A 9 15.14 6.80 -9.07
C LEU A 9 16.44 7.61 -9.02
N ALA A 10 17.57 7.01 -8.63
CA ALA A 10 18.86 7.70 -8.62
C ALA A 10 19.24 8.22 -10.02
N ASP A 11 19.04 7.40 -11.06
CA ASP A 11 19.33 7.77 -12.45
C ASP A 11 18.40 8.91 -12.97
N SER A 12 17.32 9.21 -12.24
CA SER A 12 16.37 10.30 -12.52
C SER A 12 16.57 11.53 -11.64
N SER A 13 17.65 11.60 -10.85
CA SER A 13 17.99 12.74 -10.00
C SER A 13 18.95 13.68 -10.71
N THR A 14 18.72 15.00 -10.59
CA THR A 14 19.63 16.01 -11.15
C THR A 14 20.67 16.52 -10.16
N ASP A 15 20.42 16.38 -8.85
CA ASP A 15 21.38 16.76 -7.81
C ASP A 15 22.24 15.56 -7.39
N ALA A 16 23.55 15.77 -7.32
CA ALA A 16 24.51 14.71 -7.01
C ALA A 16 24.32 14.14 -5.59
N ALA A 17 23.87 14.95 -4.62
CA ALA A 17 23.67 14.46 -3.26
C ALA A 17 22.45 13.53 -3.15
N ASP A 18 21.36 13.87 -3.84
CA ASP A 18 20.17 13.02 -3.94
C ASP A 18 20.46 11.72 -4.71
N GLU A 19 21.17 11.80 -5.84
CA GLU A 19 21.61 10.62 -6.60
C GLU A 19 22.45 9.70 -5.71
N GLN A 20 23.52 10.21 -5.10
CA GLN A 20 24.41 9.43 -4.23
C GLN A 20 23.66 8.79 -3.06
N ARG A 21 22.68 9.49 -2.47
CA ARG A 21 21.85 8.97 -1.37
C ARG A 21 21.00 7.78 -1.82
N LEU A 22 20.30 7.90 -2.95
CA LEU A 22 19.49 6.83 -3.52
C LEU A 22 20.35 5.64 -3.97
N LEU A 23 21.53 5.90 -4.55
CA LEU A 23 22.53 4.89 -4.88
C LEU A 23 22.98 4.13 -3.63
N LEU A 24 23.30 4.84 -2.54
CA LEU A 24 23.68 4.23 -1.28
C LEU A 24 22.57 3.31 -0.75
N TRP A 25 21.33 3.79 -0.69
CA TRP A 25 20.18 3.00 -0.21
C TRP A 25 19.87 1.77 -1.08
N SER A 26 20.13 1.85 -2.38
CA SER A 26 19.95 0.72 -3.31
C SER A 26 21.10 -0.29 -3.28
N SER A 27 22.27 0.08 -2.74
CA SER A 27 23.48 -0.73 -2.77
C SER A 27 23.49 -1.86 -1.72
N ARG A 28 24.52 -2.71 -1.82
CA ARG A 28 24.79 -3.77 -0.82
C ARG A 28 25.43 -3.20 0.46
N THR A 29 26.25 -2.16 0.33
CA THR A 29 26.95 -1.52 1.45
C THR A 29 26.03 -0.61 2.26
N GLY A 30 25.04 0.04 1.62
CA GLY A 30 24.06 0.91 2.30
C GLY A 30 22.86 0.19 2.90
N ARG A 31 22.99 -1.08 3.30
CA ARG A 31 21.89 -1.84 3.92
C ARG A 31 21.34 -1.16 5.17
N LYS A 32 22.20 -0.64 6.04
CA LYS A 32 21.80 0.07 7.27
C LYS A 32 20.99 1.33 6.94
N GLU A 33 21.44 2.10 5.95
CA GLU A 33 20.73 3.31 5.51
C GLU A 33 19.37 3.00 4.89
N TYR A 34 19.28 1.93 4.11
CA TYR A 34 18.03 1.44 3.56
C TYR A 34 17.05 0.98 4.66
N GLU A 35 17.54 0.23 5.65
CA GLU A 35 16.73 -0.20 6.79
C GLU A 35 16.21 1.02 7.58
N ALA A 36 17.09 1.96 7.92
CA ALA A 36 16.76 3.15 8.70
C ALA A 36 15.81 4.12 7.98
N ASN A 37 15.98 4.30 6.66
CA ASN A 37 15.24 5.32 5.91
C ASN A 37 14.04 4.78 5.12
N VAL A 38 13.99 3.48 4.84
CA VAL A 38 12.93 2.88 4.01
C VAL A 38 12.12 1.85 4.78
N LEU A 39 12.76 0.83 5.37
CA LEU A 39 12.02 -0.27 6.01
C LEU A 39 11.43 0.14 7.35
N ASN A 40 12.26 0.63 8.28
CA ASN A 40 11.82 0.95 9.64
C ASN A 40 10.84 2.12 9.65
N LYS A 41 10.99 3.04 8.70
CA LYS A 41 10.06 4.17 8.49
C LYS A 41 8.86 3.82 7.61
N SER A 42 8.70 2.56 7.17
CA SER A 42 7.63 2.15 6.23
C SER A 42 7.43 3.15 5.07
N ALA A 43 8.54 3.61 4.48
CA ALA A 43 8.52 4.70 3.53
C ALA A 43 7.78 4.30 2.24
N SER A 44 6.86 5.17 1.83
CA SER A 44 6.18 5.12 0.54
C SER A 44 7.03 5.78 -0.53
N LEU A 45 6.67 5.59 -1.81
CA LEU A 45 7.33 6.29 -2.92
C LEU A 45 7.31 7.81 -2.70
N LEU A 46 6.18 8.35 -2.24
CA LEU A 46 6.03 9.79 -1.97
C LEU A 46 7.01 10.28 -0.92
N ASP A 47 7.25 9.51 0.15
CA ASP A 47 8.25 9.89 1.18
C ASP A 47 9.66 9.99 0.58
N VAL A 48 10.01 9.05 -0.30
CA VAL A 48 11.32 9.03 -0.95
C VAL A 48 11.48 10.22 -1.89
N LEU A 49 10.47 10.55 -2.69
CA LEU A 49 10.51 11.70 -3.60
C LEU A 49 10.57 13.03 -2.83
N LEU A 50 9.82 13.17 -1.74
CA LEU A 50 9.90 14.37 -0.89
C LEU A 50 11.26 14.53 -0.21
N ALA A 51 11.92 13.43 0.14
CA ALA A 51 13.25 13.46 0.75
C ALA A 51 14.40 13.65 -0.28
N ASN A 52 14.13 13.51 -1.58
CA ASN A 52 15.10 13.63 -2.67
C ASN A 52 14.47 14.46 -3.80
N PRO A 53 14.27 15.77 -3.57
CA PRO A 53 13.42 16.60 -4.43
C PRO A 53 13.94 16.79 -5.86
N SER A 54 15.22 16.54 -6.12
CA SER A 54 15.76 16.56 -7.49
C SER A 54 15.42 15.31 -8.32
N CYS A 55 14.87 14.27 -7.69
CA CYS A 55 14.46 13.04 -8.34
C CYS A 55 13.13 13.24 -9.08
N VAL A 56 13.19 13.31 -10.41
CA VAL A 56 12.01 13.52 -11.27
C VAL A 56 11.87 12.35 -12.24
N PRO A 57 11.42 11.17 -11.76
CA PRO A 57 11.29 9.99 -12.61
C PRO A 57 10.13 10.15 -13.60
N SER A 58 10.31 9.60 -14.80
CA SER A 58 9.19 9.49 -15.75
C SER A 58 8.13 8.51 -15.23
N ILE A 59 6.88 8.72 -15.61
CA ILE A 59 5.77 7.84 -15.20
C ILE A 59 5.95 6.40 -15.71
N ASN A 60 6.59 6.21 -16.87
CA ASN A 60 6.84 4.89 -17.44
C ASN A 60 7.69 4.02 -16.50
N ILE A 61 8.77 4.59 -15.95
CA ILE A 61 9.65 3.90 -15.00
C ILE A 61 8.87 3.50 -13.74
N LEU A 62 7.99 4.38 -13.26
CA LEU A 62 7.17 4.10 -12.08
C LEU A 62 6.20 2.94 -12.34
N LEU A 63 5.53 2.93 -13.49
CA LEU A 63 4.60 1.86 -13.87
C LEU A 63 5.29 0.51 -14.06
N GLU A 64 6.53 0.50 -14.57
CA GLU A 64 7.30 -0.72 -14.77
C GLU A 64 7.81 -1.33 -13.46
N LEU A 65 8.16 -0.49 -12.48
CA LEU A 65 8.85 -0.93 -11.26
C LEU A 65 7.96 -1.01 -10.02
N LEU A 66 6.82 -0.33 -10.00
CA LEU A 66 5.89 -0.40 -8.88
C LEU A 66 5.12 -1.72 -8.90
N PRO A 67 4.95 -2.37 -7.73
CA PRO A 67 4.13 -3.57 -7.65
C PRO A 67 2.65 -3.24 -7.89
N ALA A 68 1.94 -4.17 -8.52
CA ALA A 68 0.49 -4.09 -8.64
C ALA A 68 -0.19 -4.06 -7.26
N LEU A 69 -1.24 -3.24 -7.13
CA LEU A 69 -2.02 -3.15 -5.90
C LEU A 69 -2.75 -4.48 -5.65
N GLN A 70 -2.41 -5.14 -4.54
CA GLN A 70 -2.99 -6.44 -4.20
C GLN A 70 -4.39 -6.31 -3.58
N PRO A 71 -5.35 -7.17 -3.93
CA PRO A 71 -6.65 -7.23 -3.26
C PRO A 71 -6.47 -7.66 -1.79
N ARG A 72 -7.40 -7.22 -0.93
CA ARG A 72 -7.46 -7.65 0.47
C ARG A 72 -8.62 -8.62 0.66
N PHE A 73 -8.32 -9.74 1.32
CA PHE A 73 -9.31 -10.78 1.61
C PHE A 73 -9.94 -10.54 2.98
N TYR A 74 -11.24 -10.75 3.05
CA TYR A 74 -12.02 -10.70 4.29
C TYR A 74 -12.82 -12.00 4.43
N SER A 75 -13.04 -12.42 5.67
CA SER A 75 -13.86 -13.59 5.97
C SER A 75 -15.34 -13.22 5.89
N ALA A 76 -16.15 -14.11 5.32
CA ALA A 76 -17.60 -13.96 5.39
C ALA A 76 -18.06 -14.14 6.85
N ALA A 77 -18.82 -13.16 7.34
CA ALA A 77 -19.44 -13.11 8.66
C ALA A 77 -20.97 -13.28 8.57
N SER A 78 -21.44 -13.91 7.49
CA SER A 78 -22.86 -14.21 7.24
C SER A 78 -22.99 -15.62 6.69
N ALA A 79 -24.17 -16.22 6.88
CA ALA A 79 -24.53 -17.50 6.27
C ALA A 79 -25.58 -17.30 5.18
N VAL A 80 -25.49 -18.10 4.10
CA VAL A 80 -26.34 -17.96 2.90
C VAL A 80 -27.80 -18.29 3.22
N GLU A 81 -28.03 -19.14 4.21
CA GLU A 81 -29.35 -19.54 4.71
C GLU A 81 -30.14 -18.34 5.24
N PHE A 82 -29.46 -17.40 5.90
CA PHE A 82 -30.09 -16.19 6.47
C PHE A 82 -30.01 -14.99 5.54
N PHE A 83 -28.94 -14.88 4.73
CA PHE A 83 -28.67 -13.74 3.87
C PHE A 83 -28.34 -14.19 2.43
N PRO A 84 -29.34 -14.67 1.65
CA PRO A 84 -29.09 -15.30 0.35
C PRO A 84 -28.58 -14.36 -0.74
N ARG A 85 -28.74 -13.04 -0.57
CA ARG A 85 -28.32 -12.00 -1.54
C ARG A 85 -27.28 -11.03 -0.98
N ALA A 86 -26.72 -11.31 0.19
CA ALA A 86 -25.76 -10.43 0.85
C ALA A 86 -24.59 -11.23 1.46
N VAL A 87 -23.42 -10.60 1.51
CA VAL A 87 -22.27 -11.12 2.24
C VAL A 87 -21.86 -10.07 3.25
N HIS A 88 -21.85 -10.43 4.52
CA HIS A 88 -21.33 -9.57 5.57
C HIS A 88 -19.86 -9.91 5.79
N PHE A 89 -19.08 -8.91 6.17
CA PHE A 89 -17.73 -9.09 6.66
C PHE A 89 -17.44 -7.98 7.67
N ALA A 90 -16.57 -8.26 8.63
CA ALA A 90 -16.15 -7.30 9.62
C ALA A 90 -14.68 -6.93 9.37
N PHE A 91 -14.32 -5.68 9.64
CA PHE A 91 -12.94 -5.21 9.56
C PHE A 91 -12.69 -4.14 10.62
N SER A 92 -11.44 -4.07 11.09
CA SER A 92 -10.95 -2.93 11.86
C SER A 92 -10.18 -2.00 10.94
N VAL A 93 -10.27 -0.70 11.17
CA VAL A 93 -9.47 0.28 10.46
C VAL A 93 -8.01 0.11 10.88
N VAL A 94 -7.16 -0.24 9.91
CA VAL A 94 -5.71 -0.30 10.16
C VAL A 94 -5.19 1.13 10.17
N GLU A 95 -4.53 1.51 11.25
CA GLU A 95 -3.79 2.76 11.38
C GLU A 95 -2.37 2.48 11.83
N ALA A 96 -1.42 3.22 11.27
CA ALA A 96 -0.02 3.16 11.67
C ALA A 96 0.58 4.57 11.68
N GLU A 97 1.38 4.87 12.69
CA GLU A 97 2.17 6.08 12.70
C GLU A 97 3.43 5.86 11.86
N VAL A 98 3.60 6.68 10.83
CA VAL A 98 4.67 6.54 9.84
C VAL A 98 5.30 7.89 9.58
N ALA A 99 6.49 8.11 10.16
CA ALA A 99 7.22 9.38 10.07
C ALA A 99 6.40 10.59 10.58
N GLY A 100 5.79 10.47 11.77
CA GLY A 100 5.04 11.55 12.43
C GLY A 100 3.66 11.83 11.83
N ARG A 101 3.18 10.98 10.91
CA ARG A 101 1.82 11.06 10.35
C ARG A 101 1.10 9.74 10.51
N VAL A 102 -0.18 9.81 10.89
CA VAL A 102 -1.07 8.64 10.91
C VAL A 102 -1.43 8.26 9.49
N ARG A 103 -1.20 7.00 9.11
CA ARG A 103 -1.60 6.43 7.83
C ARG A 103 -2.62 5.33 8.04
N ARG A 104 -3.74 5.45 7.32
CA ARG A 104 -4.75 4.39 7.23
C ARG A 104 -4.34 3.33 6.21
N GLY A 105 -4.65 2.08 6.50
CA GLY A 105 -4.47 0.98 5.57
C GLY A 105 -5.29 1.20 4.30
N VAL A 106 -4.72 0.89 3.14
CA VAL A 106 -5.34 1.19 1.83
C VAL A 106 -6.77 0.65 1.72
N ALA A 107 -6.97 -0.63 2.02
CA ALA A 107 -8.29 -1.27 1.89
C ALA A 107 -9.27 -0.84 2.98
N THR A 108 -8.84 -0.86 4.25
CA THR A 108 -9.73 -0.58 5.39
C THR A 108 -10.07 0.90 5.50
N GLY A 109 -9.14 1.80 5.16
CA GLY A 109 -9.40 3.23 5.07
C GLY A 109 -10.40 3.54 3.95
N TYR A 110 -10.18 2.97 2.76
CA TYR A 110 -11.14 3.10 1.66
C TYR A 110 -12.54 2.58 2.05
N LEU A 111 -12.63 1.42 2.71
CA LEU A 111 -13.92 0.87 3.16
C LEU A 111 -14.60 1.74 4.22
N GLU A 112 -13.86 2.28 5.19
CA GLU A 112 -14.41 3.20 6.19
C GLU A 112 -14.93 4.48 5.53
N ASP A 113 -14.22 5.04 4.55
CA ASP A 113 -14.69 6.22 3.81
C ASP A 113 -16.01 5.94 3.08
N LEU A 114 -16.14 4.76 2.43
CA LEU A 114 -17.39 4.34 1.79
C LEU A 114 -18.52 4.12 2.81
N CYS A 115 -18.23 3.52 3.97
CA CYS A 115 -19.22 3.35 5.02
C CYS A 115 -19.72 4.69 5.55
N ARG A 116 -18.82 5.66 5.75
CA ARG A 116 -19.19 7.01 6.20
C ARG A 116 -20.09 7.71 5.18
N GLN A 117 -19.70 7.72 3.89
CA GLN A 117 -20.51 8.29 2.81
C GLN A 117 -21.91 7.65 2.70
N PHE A 118 -22.00 6.35 2.96
CA PHE A 118 -23.28 5.64 2.98
C PHE A 118 -24.15 6.04 4.18
N LEU A 119 -23.56 6.10 5.37
CA LEU A 119 -24.26 6.48 6.61
C LEU A 119 -24.72 7.94 6.60
N ASP A 120 -23.93 8.82 6.00
CA ASP A 120 -24.26 10.24 5.83
C ASP A 120 -25.30 10.48 4.71
N GLY A 121 -25.70 9.43 3.99
CA GLY A 121 -26.70 9.50 2.91
C GLY A 121 -26.18 10.13 1.62
N GLU A 122 -24.88 10.36 1.50
CA GLU A 122 -24.27 10.99 0.32
C GLU A 122 -24.30 10.08 -0.91
N ARG A 123 -24.04 8.78 -0.71
CA ARG A 123 -23.92 7.82 -1.80
C ARG A 123 -24.13 6.37 -1.35
N THR A 124 -24.76 5.56 -2.19
CA THR A 124 -24.69 4.09 -2.08
C THR A 124 -23.42 3.57 -2.79
N PRO A 125 -22.42 3.05 -2.06
CA PRO A 125 -21.17 2.62 -2.65
C PRO A 125 -21.34 1.30 -3.43
N SER A 126 -20.65 1.19 -4.56
CA SER A 126 -20.57 -0.05 -5.35
C SER A 126 -19.19 -0.68 -5.17
N LEU A 127 -19.14 -1.91 -4.67
CA LEU A 127 -17.91 -2.67 -4.45
C LEU A 127 -17.88 -3.90 -5.37
N VAL A 128 -16.74 -4.12 -6.03
CA VAL A 128 -16.50 -5.34 -6.80
C VAL A 128 -16.04 -6.44 -5.85
N LEU A 129 -16.83 -7.52 -5.77
CA LEU A 129 -16.51 -8.69 -4.96
C LEU A 129 -16.09 -9.84 -5.88
N SER A 130 -14.88 -10.33 -5.68
CA SER A 130 -14.37 -11.52 -6.36
C SER A 130 -14.26 -12.67 -5.38
N ARG A 131 -14.96 -13.77 -5.65
CA ARG A 131 -14.84 -14.99 -4.84
C ARG A 131 -13.54 -15.70 -5.20
N ARG A 132 -12.73 -16.04 -4.20
CA ARG A 132 -11.55 -16.88 -4.40
C ARG A 132 -11.99 -18.33 -4.59
N THR A 133 -11.90 -18.84 -5.82
CA THR A 133 -12.40 -20.17 -6.21
C THR A 133 -11.44 -21.34 -5.91
N GLY A 134 -10.41 -21.16 -5.06
CA GLY A 134 -9.31 -22.14 -4.93
C GLY A 134 -8.79 -22.44 -3.52
N GLY A 135 -9.50 -22.08 -2.46
CA GLY A 135 -9.08 -22.39 -1.09
C GLY A 135 -9.89 -23.56 -0.51
N LYS A 136 -9.25 -24.69 -0.17
CA LYS A 136 -9.82 -25.63 0.81
C LYS A 136 -9.83 -24.90 2.16
N PHE A 137 -10.90 -24.17 2.48
CA PHE A 137 -11.10 -23.67 3.84
C PHE A 137 -11.11 -24.87 4.77
N LYS A 138 -10.14 -24.93 5.68
CA LYS A 138 -10.11 -25.89 6.77
C LYS A 138 -10.26 -25.09 8.05
N PRO A 139 -11.29 -25.34 8.88
CA PRO A 139 -11.32 -24.78 10.22
C PRO A 139 -10.07 -25.25 10.98
N PRO A 140 -9.52 -24.44 11.90
CA PRO A 140 -8.49 -24.91 12.82
C PRO A 140 -9.02 -26.13 13.58
N ALA A 141 -8.19 -27.17 13.68
CA ALA A 141 -8.46 -28.41 14.41
C ALA A 141 -8.44 -28.19 15.92
#